data_AF-A0A411GBU5-F1
#
_entry.id   AF-A0A411GBU5-F1
#
_cell.length_a   1.000
_cell.length_b   1.000
_cell.length_c   1.000
_cell.angle_alpha   90.00
_cell.angle_beta   90.00
_cell.angle_gamma   90.00
#
_symmetry.space_group_name_H-M   'P 1'
#
loop_
_entity.id
_entity.type
_entity.pdbx_description
1 polymer ?
#
loop_
_entity_poly.entity_id
_entity_poly.type
_entity_poly.pdbx_seq_one_letter_code
_entity_poly.pdbx_strand_id
1 'polypeptide(L)'
;SAGSSSGISTNTSGSRSSLPTFSNIGVGLKANVKATLGGSQTMITGGSPRRTLDQANLQLWTGAGWRNDKASSGQSDDHTKFTSATGMGQQEQSGTSAGNPDSLKQDKISKSGDSLTTQDGNAMEQQEATNYTNLPPNLTPTADWPNALSFTNKNNAQRAQLFLRGLLGSIPVLVNKSGQDDNSKFKAEDQKWSYTDLQSDQTKLNLPAYGEVNGLLNPALVETYFGNTRASGSGSNTTSSPGIGFKIPEQSGTNTTSKAVLITPGLAWTPQDVGNLVVSGTTVSFQLGGWLVTFTDFVKPRAGYLGLQLSGLDASDSDQRELIWAPRPWAAFRGSWVNRLGRVESVWDLKGVWADQAQLAAQAATSSATTATGATLPEHPNALAYQISYTDKDSYKASTQGSGQNNSLYLHLIKPKKVESTTQLDQGLKNLLDPNQVRTKLRQ
;
A
#
# COMPACT_ATOMS: atom_id res chain seq x y z
N SER A 1 31.30 -11.97 27.80
CA SER A 1 31.22 -10.71 27.05
C SER A 1 31.27 -11.01 25.57
N ALA A 2 30.13 -11.05 24.90
CA ALA A 2 30.02 -11.27 23.46
C ALA A 2 29.38 -10.01 22.87
N GLY A 3 30.14 -9.33 22.01
CA GLY A 3 29.83 -8.00 21.49
C GLY A 3 28.69 -8.00 20.48
N SER A 4 27.90 -6.94 20.54
CA SER A 4 26.91 -6.54 19.56
C SER A 4 27.52 -6.40 18.17
N SER A 5 27.11 -7.23 17.22
CA SER A 5 27.35 -7.00 15.79
C SER A 5 26.16 -6.27 15.17
N SER A 6 26.46 -5.10 14.63
CA SER A 6 25.62 -4.20 13.82
C SER A 6 24.67 -4.90 12.85
N GLY A 7 23.38 -4.52 12.91
CA GLY A 7 22.36 -4.92 11.95
C GLY A 7 22.62 -4.32 10.57
N ILE A 8 23.13 -5.13 9.66
CA ILE A 8 23.19 -4.82 8.23
C ILE A 8 21.91 -5.39 7.61
N SER A 9 21.10 -4.51 7.01
CA SER A 9 19.99 -4.90 6.16
C SER A 9 20.52 -5.67 4.95
N THR A 10 20.10 -6.92 4.78
CA THR A 10 20.28 -7.63 3.52
C THR A 10 19.24 -7.11 2.53
N ASN A 11 19.39 -5.86 2.08
CA ASN A 11 18.85 -5.47 0.79
C ASN A 11 19.74 -6.11 -0.26
N THR A 12 19.18 -7.03 -1.05
CA THR A 12 19.81 -7.58 -2.23
C THR A 12 20.27 -6.42 -3.12
N SER A 13 21.57 -6.19 -3.12
CA SER A 13 22.31 -5.24 -3.95
C SER A 13 22.32 -5.71 -5.40
N GLY A 14 21.16 -5.64 -6.05
CA GLY A 14 21.00 -5.84 -7.48
C GLY A 14 20.07 -4.79 -8.04
N SER A 15 20.50 -4.11 -9.10
CA SER A 15 19.80 -3.02 -9.82
C SER A 15 18.44 -3.39 -10.43
N ARG A 16 17.83 -4.51 -10.02
CA ARG A 16 16.58 -5.10 -10.53
C ARG A 16 15.51 -5.34 -9.46
N SER A 17 15.75 -4.96 -8.20
CA SER A 17 14.84 -5.25 -7.08
C SER A 17 14.10 -3.99 -6.60
N SER A 18 12.78 -4.08 -6.50
CA SER A 18 11.89 -3.10 -5.85
C SER A 18 11.35 -3.64 -4.52
N LEU A 19 10.73 -2.78 -3.71
CA LEU A 19 10.13 -3.20 -2.43
C LEU A 19 8.85 -4.02 -2.65
N PRO A 20 8.50 -4.95 -1.73
CA PRO A 20 7.28 -5.75 -1.83
C PRO A 20 6.01 -4.93 -1.51
N THR A 21 4.90 -5.30 -2.13
CA THR A 21 3.61 -4.63 -1.93
C THR A 21 2.98 -4.91 -0.55
N PHE A 22 3.12 -6.13 -0.01
CA PHE A 22 2.37 -6.55 1.18
C PHE A 22 3.23 -6.90 2.41
N SER A 23 4.51 -7.23 2.23
CA SER A 23 5.38 -7.67 3.33
C SER A 23 6.14 -6.51 3.96
N ASN A 24 6.36 -6.58 5.28
CA ASN A 24 7.32 -5.69 5.97
C ASN A 24 8.68 -6.35 6.20
N ILE A 25 8.80 -7.67 6.01
CA ILE A 25 10.05 -8.39 6.28
C ILE A 25 11.14 -7.90 5.31
N GLY A 26 12.24 -7.38 5.88
CA GLY A 26 13.34 -6.78 5.11
C GLY A 26 13.11 -5.33 4.70
N VAL A 27 11.99 -4.71 5.09
CA VAL A 27 11.64 -3.33 4.72
C VAL A 27 11.71 -2.40 5.94
N GLY A 28 12.47 -1.31 5.80
CA GLY A 28 12.67 -0.33 6.87
C GLY A 28 13.73 -0.79 7.88
N LEU A 29 13.47 -0.56 9.17
CA LEU A 29 14.37 -0.88 10.27
C LEU A 29 13.91 -2.14 11.01
N LYS A 30 14.85 -2.87 11.60
CA LYS A 30 14.55 -3.95 12.55
C LYS A 30 14.43 -3.32 13.95
N ALA A 31 13.24 -3.35 14.53
CA ALA A 31 12.94 -2.74 15.82
C ALA A 31 12.87 -3.80 16.93
N ASN A 32 13.55 -3.56 18.05
CA ASN A 32 13.33 -4.30 19.29
C ASN A 32 12.20 -3.62 20.10
N VAL A 33 10.98 -4.10 19.95
CA VAL A 33 9.77 -3.37 20.38
C VAL A 33 9.47 -3.43 21.88
N LYS A 34 10.43 -3.87 22.71
CA LYS A 34 10.30 -3.94 24.18
C LYS A 34 9.85 -2.61 24.81
N ALA A 35 10.16 -1.48 24.16
CA ALA A 35 9.87 -0.14 24.67
C ALA A 35 8.46 0.40 24.35
N THR A 36 7.64 -0.28 23.53
CA THR A 36 6.33 0.24 23.07
C THR A 36 5.14 -0.34 23.86
N LEU A 37 3.92 0.17 23.59
CA LEU A 37 2.60 -0.10 24.20
C LEU A 37 2.30 -1.52 24.72
N GLY A 38 3.01 -2.54 24.24
CA GLY A 38 2.89 -3.93 24.68
C GLY A 38 3.69 -4.31 25.93
N GLY A 39 4.37 -3.39 26.62
CA GLY A 39 5.15 -3.70 27.84
C GLY A 39 4.36 -4.39 28.98
N SER A 40 3.03 -4.42 28.88
CA SER A 40 2.12 -5.08 29.80
C SER A 40 0.96 -5.76 29.06
N GLN A 41 1.25 -6.76 28.21
CA GLN A 41 0.29 -7.86 28.17
C GLN A 41 0.44 -8.61 29.49
N THR A 42 -0.37 -8.18 30.44
CA THR A 42 -0.54 -8.74 31.77
C THR A 42 -0.68 -10.25 31.69
N MET A 43 0.29 -10.93 32.31
CA MET A 43 0.08 -12.24 32.91
C MET A 43 -1.21 -12.16 33.73
N ILE A 44 -2.27 -12.86 33.31
CA ILE A 44 -3.35 -13.17 34.26
C ILE A 44 -2.72 -14.16 35.23
N THR A 45 -2.57 -13.73 36.48
CA THR A 45 -2.15 -14.59 37.58
C THR A 45 -3.21 -15.67 37.76
N GLY A 46 -2.94 -16.87 37.22
CA GLY A 46 -3.76 -18.06 37.42
C GLY A 46 -4.38 -18.60 36.13
N GLY A 47 -3.76 -19.64 35.56
CA GLY A 47 -4.41 -20.53 34.60
C GLY A 47 -3.80 -20.55 33.20
N SER A 48 -2.82 -21.43 33.01
CA SER A 48 -2.21 -21.86 31.74
C SER A 48 -1.25 -20.87 31.06
N PRO A 49 0.02 -21.27 30.80
CA PRO A 49 0.93 -20.46 30.00
C PRO A 49 0.44 -20.43 28.56
N ARG A 50 -0.13 -19.30 28.12
CA ARG A 50 -0.21 -19.02 26.69
C ARG A 50 1.22 -18.84 26.19
N ARG A 51 1.56 -19.45 25.04
CA ARG A 51 2.76 -19.10 24.27
C ARG A 51 2.58 -17.69 23.69
N THR A 52 2.58 -16.68 24.54
CA THR A 52 2.77 -15.30 24.11
C THR A 52 4.19 -15.20 23.58
N LEU A 53 4.35 -14.58 22.42
CA LEU A 53 5.66 -14.32 21.81
C LEU A 53 6.59 -13.76 22.89
N ASP A 54 7.75 -14.39 23.07
CA ASP A 54 8.73 -13.91 24.03
C ASP A 54 9.14 -12.48 23.66
N GLN A 55 8.68 -11.53 24.46
CA GLN A 55 8.85 -10.11 24.22
C GLN A 55 10.30 -9.67 24.29
N ALA A 56 11.17 -10.44 24.97
CA ALA A 56 12.61 -10.20 24.98
C ALA A 56 13.27 -10.48 23.62
N ASN A 57 12.56 -11.19 22.72
CA ASN A 57 13.07 -11.69 21.44
C ASN A 57 12.21 -11.28 20.23
N LEU A 58 11.24 -10.38 20.40
CA LEU A 58 10.36 -9.94 19.31
C LEU A 58 11.07 -8.93 18.40
N GLN A 59 11.80 -9.45 17.40
CA GLN A 59 12.41 -8.62 16.37
C GLN A 59 11.43 -8.42 15.21
N LEU A 60 10.87 -7.22 15.10
CA LEU A 60 9.93 -6.86 14.04
C LEU A 60 10.58 -5.92 13.04
N TRP A 61 10.08 -5.91 11.80
CA TRP A 61 10.43 -4.89 10.82
C TRP A 61 9.40 -3.77 10.84
N THR A 62 9.85 -2.52 10.83
CA THR A 62 8.95 -1.35 10.84
C THR A 62 8.05 -1.33 9.62
N GLY A 63 8.51 -1.84 8.47
CA GLY A 63 7.92 -1.56 7.17
C GLY A 63 8.34 -0.18 6.66
N ALA A 64 7.75 0.21 5.52
CA ALA A 64 8.03 1.49 4.89
C ALA A 64 7.31 2.65 5.61
N GLY A 65 7.87 3.86 5.51
CA GLY A 65 7.33 5.03 6.20
C GLY A 65 7.61 5.04 7.71
N TRP A 66 8.81 4.61 8.10
CA TRP A 66 9.20 4.56 9.49
C TRP A 66 9.44 5.98 10.05
N ARG A 67 9.17 6.13 11.34
CA ARG A 67 9.25 7.41 12.07
C ARG A 67 9.97 7.29 13.41
N ASN A 68 10.94 6.39 13.48
CA ASN A 68 11.83 6.24 14.63
C ASN A 68 12.51 7.57 14.98
N ASP A 69 12.62 7.87 16.27
CA ASP A 69 13.49 8.97 16.71
C ASP A 69 14.96 8.60 16.50
N LYS A 70 15.83 9.60 16.43
CA LYS A 70 17.27 9.37 16.59
C LYS A 70 17.66 9.36 18.06
N ALA A 71 18.40 8.32 18.44
CA ALA A 71 19.10 8.21 19.70
C ALA A 71 20.18 9.31 19.80
N SER A 72 20.58 9.64 21.03
CA SER A 72 21.69 10.58 21.31
C SER A 72 23.04 10.13 20.74
N SER A 73 23.19 8.83 20.44
CA SER A 73 24.34 8.26 19.74
C SER A 73 24.32 8.49 18.22
N GLY A 74 23.27 9.11 17.67
CA GLY A 74 23.05 9.30 16.23
C GLY A 74 22.45 8.09 15.50
N GLN A 75 22.31 6.95 16.18
CA GLN A 75 21.60 5.76 15.66
C GLN A 75 20.08 5.92 15.78
N SER A 76 19.30 5.13 15.05
CA SER A 76 17.84 5.16 15.17
C SER A 76 17.40 4.42 16.44
N ASP A 77 16.51 5.02 17.23
CA ASP A 77 15.83 4.34 18.35
C ASP A 77 14.80 3.32 17.81
N ASP A 78 14.34 2.39 18.65
CA ASP A 78 13.32 1.38 18.31
C ASP A 78 11.86 1.90 18.41
N HIS A 79 11.67 3.19 18.69
CA HIS A 79 10.37 3.80 18.98
C HIS A 79 10.30 5.26 18.50
N THR A 80 9.11 5.84 18.60
CA THR A 80 8.87 7.29 18.49
C THR A 80 8.43 7.81 19.84
N LYS A 81 9.08 8.85 20.38
CA LYS A 81 8.67 9.49 21.63
C LYS A 81 7.37 10.25 21.42
N PHE A 82 6.51 10.22 22.44
CA PHE A 82 5.28 10.99 22.45
C PHE A 82 5.53 12.48 22.19
N THR A 83 6.57 13.04 22.81
CA THR A 83 6.96 14.45 22.63
C THR A 83 7.30 14.80 21.18
N SER A 84 7.94 13.90 20.42
CA SER A 84 8.16 14.06 18.99
C SER A 84 6.83 13.99 18.22
N ALA A 85 5.97 13.02 18.55
CA ALA A 85 4.74 12.74 17.80
C ALA A 85 3.63 13.79 17.99
N THR A 86 3.58 14.50 19.13
CA THR A 86 2.49 15.43 19.49
C THR A 86 2.94 16.89 19.62
N GLY A 87 4.18 17.22 19.25
CA GLY A 87 4.70 18.59 19.34
C GLY A 87 3.90 19.59 18.50
N MET A 88 3.71 20.80 19.01
CA MET A 88 3.15 21.95 18.28
C MET A 88 4.20 22.64 17.37
N GLY A 89 5.05 21.85 16.70
CA GLY A 89 5.97 22.40 15.70
C GLY A 89 5.19 23.07 14.58
N GLN A 90 5.70 24.19 14.05
CA GLN A 90 5.04 24.88 12.94
C GLN A 90 5.22 24.08 11.63
N GLN A 91 4.15 23.48 11.12
CA GLN A 91 3.97 23.28 9.68
C GLN A 91 3.39 24.59 9.12
N GLU A 92 4.05 25.20 8.14
CA GLU A 92 3.84 26.60 7.69
C GLU A 92 2.44 26.92 7.11
N GLN A 93 1.51 25.95 7.06
CA GLN A 93 0.10 26.24 6.81
C GLN A 93 -0.62 26.65 8.10
N SER A 94 -0.86 27.96 8.23
CA SER A 94 -1.90 28.59 9.07
C SER A 94 -2.28 27.79 10.34
N GLY A 95 -1.41 27.86 11.36
CA GLY A 95 -1.81 27.86 12.76
C GLY A 95 -2.15 26.53 13.47
N THR A 96 -2.12 25.35 12.82
CA THR A 96 -2.48 24.08 13.50
C THR A 96 -1.57 22.90 13.12
N SER A 97 -0.84 22.36 14.10
CA SER A 97 0.04 21.18 13.97
C SER A 97 -0.77 19.92 13.65
N ALA A 98 -0.33 19.11 12.67
CA ALA A 98 -0.93 17.80 12.39
C ALA A 98 -0.78 16.81 13.57
N GLY A 99 0.20 17.02 14.45
CA GLY A 99 0.39 16.21 15.65
C GLY A 99 -0.56 16.55 16.80
N ASN A 100 -1.20 17.72 16.77
CA ASN A 100 -2.13 18.16 17.81
C ASN A 100 -3.17 19.18 17.26
N PRO A 101 -4.05 18.76 16.33
CA PRO A 101 -4.99 19.68 15.68
C PRO A 101 -6.05 20.24 16.64
N ASP A 102 -6.41 19.48 17.68
CA ASP A 102 -7.44 19.83 18.67
C ASP A 102 -6.86 20.47 19.94
N SER A 103 -5.55 20.79 19.94
CA SER A 103 -4.86 21.45 21.06
C SER A 103 -4.97 20.72 22.41
N LEU A 104 -4.91 19.38 22.39
CA LEU A 104 -4.89 18.56 23.61
C LEU A 104 -3.66 18.86 24.45
N LYS A 105 -3.82 18.73 25.78
CA LYS A 105 -2.75 18.83 26.78
C LYS A 105 -2.46 17.46 27.40
N GLN A 106 -1.31 17.32 28.05
CA GLN A 106 -0.98 16.12 28.81
C GLN A 106 -1.63 16.18 30.20
N ASP A 107 -2.17 15.04 30.61
CA ASP A 107 -2.73 14.84 31.94
C ASP A 107 -1.88 13.86 32.75
N LYS A 108 -1.91 14.05 34.07
CA LYS A 108 -1.29 13.15 35.04
C LYS A 108 -2.27 12.82 36.15
N ILE A 109 -2.23 11.57 36.60
CA ILE A 109 -3.05 11.06 37.69
C ILE A 109 -2.11 10.68 38.85
N SER A 110 -2.44 11.08 40.08
CA SER A 110 -1.70 10.60 41.26
C SER A 110 -1.86 9.10 41.42
N LYS A 111 -0.84 8.42 41.97
CA LYS A 111 -0.92 6.97 42.24
C LYS A 111 -2.06 6.56 43.18
N SER A 112 -2.55 7.49 44.01
CA SER A 112 -3.72 7.28 44.86
C SER A 112 -5.05 7.37 44.11
N GLY A 113 -5.06 7.89 42.87
CA GLY A 113 -6.26 8.12 42.06
C GLY A 113 -7.04 9.39 42.41
N ASP A 114 -6.63 10.11 43.47
CA ASP A 114 -7.42 11.20 44.06
C ASP A 114 -7.28 12.55 43.32
N SER A 115 -6.29 12.69 42.43
CA SER A 115 -6.01 13.97 41.76
C SER A 115 -5.64 13.80 40.31
N LEU A 116 -6.29 14.60 39.46
CA LEU A 116 -5.97 14.80 38.05
C LEU A 116 -5.36 16.20 37.91
N THR A 117 -4.15 16.27 37.36
CA THR A 117 -3.51 17.55 37.04
C THR A 117 -3.21 17.63 35.55
N THR A 118 -3.70 18.68 34.88
CA THR A 118 -3.31 19.07 33.53
C THR A 118 -1.93 19.74 33.59
N GLN A 119 -0.92 19.24 32.90
CA GLN A 119 0.43 19.82 33.04
C GLN A 119 0.60 21.09 32.18
N ASP A 120 0.54 22.24 32.86
CA ASP A 120 1.54 23.35 32.81
C ASP A 120 2.26 23.50 34.19
N GLY A 121 1.97 22.62 35.17
CA GLY A 121 2.48 22.69 36.56
C GLY A 121 3.64 21.73 36.88
N ASN A 122 4.47 22.11 37.86
CA ASN A 122 5.63 21.34 38.32
C ASN A 122 5.26 19.91 38.75
N ALA A 123 6.05 18.92 38.30
CA ALA A 123 5.84 17.51 38.63
C ALA A 123 6.03 17.26 40.14
N MET A 124 5.03 16.67 40.81
CA MET A 124 5.20 16.01 42.11
C MET A 124 5.58 14.54 41.90
N GLU A 125 6.40 13.98 42.80
CA GLU A 125 7.10 12.68 42.68
C GLU A 125 6.19 11.41 42.59
N GLN A 126 4.86 11.53 42.63
CA GLN A 126 3.92 10.39 42.68
C GLN A 126 2.81 10.44 41.61
N GLN A 127 3.14 10.89 40.40
CA GLN A 127 2.20 11.02 39.29
C GLN A 127 2.56 10.15 38.10
N GLU A 128 1.57 9.50 37.49
CA GLU A 128 1.70 8.75 36.24
C GLU A 128 1.01 9.51 35.11
N ALA A 129 1.67 9.62 33.96
CA ALA A 129 1.10 10.26 32.78
C ALA A 129 0.01 9.36 32.18
N THR A 130 -1.09 9.97 31.71
CA THR A 130 -2.18 9.22 31.05
C THR A 130 -1.80 8.75 29.65
N ASN A 131 -0.88 9.45 28.99
CA ASN A 131 -0.33 9.07 27.70
C ASN A 131 0.85 8.11 27.81
N TYR A 132 1.07 7.32 26.76
CA TYR A 132 2.29 6.54 26.63
C TYR A 132 3.50 7.43 26.32
N THR A 133 4.68 7.04 26.79
CA THR A 133 5.94 7.73 26.50
C THR A 133 6.52 7.34 25.14
N ASN A 134 6.46 6.04 24.82
CA ASN A 134 7.09 5.45 23.64
C ASN A 134 6.04 4.79 22.76
N LEU A 135 5.92 5.28 21.53
CA LEU A 135 4.95 4.86 20.54
C LEU A 135 5.61 3.97 19.48
N PRO A 136 4.87 3.04 18.85
CA PRO A 136 5.35 2.29 17.70
C PRO A 136 5.82 3.23 16.57
N PRO A 137 6.97 2.92 15.94
CA PRO A 137 7.62 3.80 14.98
C PRO A 137 7.06 3.69 13.55
N ASN A 138 5.80 3.27 13.39
CA ASN A 138 5.10 3.33 12.12
C ASN A 138 3.58 3.42 12.36
N LEU A 139 2.91 4.28 11.60
CA LEU A 139 1.45 4.45 11.57
C LEU A 139 0.89 4.56 10.14
N THR A 140 1.73 4.29 9.13
CA THR A 140 1.33 4.31 7.71
C THR A 140 0.48 3.10 7.35
N PRO A 141 -0.11 3.02 6.14
CA PRO A 141 -0.90 1.85 5.72
C PRO A 141 -0.16 0.50 5.80
N THR A 142 1.18 0.52 5.88
CA THR A 142 2.00 -0.69 6.00
C THR A 142 2.20 -1.17 7.44
N ALA A 143 1.76 -0.42 8.46
CA ALA A 143 1.99 -0.73 9.87
C ALA A 143 1.33 -2.06 10.30
N ASP A 144 2.13 -2.94 10.91
CA ASP A 144 1.74 -4.27 11.39
C ASP A 144 2.44 -4.58 12.72
N TRP A 145 1.80 -4.18 13.82
CA TRP A 145 2.37 -4.25 15.17
C TRP A 145 1.57 -5.25 16.02
N PRO A 146 1.98 -6.54 16.07
CA PRO A 146 1.26 -7.56 16.85
C PRO A 146 1.17 -7.23 18.35
N ASN A 147 2.05 -6.35 18.85
CA ASN A 147 2.07 -5.87 20.23
C ASN A 147 1.34 -4.52 20.45
N ALA A 148 0.79 -3.90 19.40
CA ALA A 148 0.12 -2.60 19.47
C ALA A 148 -1.01 -2.49 18.42
N LEU A 149 -2.17 -3.06 18.74
CA LEU A 149 -3.35 -3.04 17.86
C LEU A 149 -3.74 -1.62 17.45
N SER A 150 -3.67 -0.64 18.37
CA SER A 150 -4.02 0.76 18.09
C SER A 150 -3.12 1.47 17.08
N PHE A 151 -1.97 0.87 16.73
CA PHE A 151 -1.02 1.40 15.73
C PHE A 151 -0.95 0.50 14.49
N THR A 152 -1.77 -0.56 14.43
CA THR A 152 -1.76 -1.54 13.34
C THR A 152 -2.82 -1.20 12.32
N ASN A 153 -2.39 -1.06 11.05
CA ASN A 153 -3.29 -0.79 9.93
C ASN A 153 -3.62 -2.06 9.15
N LYS A 154 -2.65 -2.97 8.98
CA LYS A 154 -2.87 -4.27 8.34
C LYS A 154 -3.78 -5.15 9.19
N ASN A 155 -4.88 -5.62 8.60
CA ASN A 155 -5.87 -6.44 9.30
C ASN A 155 -6.44 -7.55 8.41
N ASN A 156 -7.06 -8.56 9.00
CA ASN A 156 -7.51 -9.75 8.28
C ASN A 156 -8.66 -9.47 7.31
N ALA A 157 -9.59 -8.58 7.65
CA ALA A 157 -10.69 -8.21 6.77
C ALA A 157 -10.16 -7.60 5.46
N GLN A 158 -9.14 -6.74 5.56
CA GLN A 158 -8.48 -6.17 4.40
C GLN A 158 -7.63 -7.20 3.64
N ARG A 159 -6.88 -8.07 4.34
CA ARG A 159 -6.07 -9.13 3.70
C ARG A 159 -6.93 -10.07 2.85
N ALA A 160 -8.13 -10.44 3.31
CA ALA A 160 -9.06 -11.28 2.53
C ALA A 160 -9.52 -10.59 1.24
N GLN A 161 -9.87 -9.30 1.32
CA GLN A 161 -10.24 -8.51 0.14
C GLN A 161 -9.04 -8.35 -0.81
N LEU A 162 -7.86 -8.04 -0.29
CA LEU A 162 -6.63 -7.91 -1.09
C LEU A 162 -6.25 -9.22 -1.78
N PHE A 163 -6.46 -10.38 -1.14
CA PHE A 163 -6.25 -11.68 -1.77
C PHE A 163 -7.18 -11.87 -2.97
N LEU A 164 -8.49 -11.71 -2.78
CA LEU A 164 -9.48 -11.82 -3.86
C LEU A 164 -9.20 -10.82 -4.99
N ARG A 165 -9.01 -9.55 -4.67
CA ARG A 165 -8.75 -8.49 -5.65
C ARG A 165 -7.38 -8.62 -6.32
N GLY A 166 -6.41 -9.23 -5.64
CA GLY A 166 -5.10 -9.56 -6.18
C GLY A 166 -5.18 -10.65 -7.24
N LEU A 167 -5.98 -11.70 -7.02
CA LEU A 167 -6.25 -12.72 -8.04
C LEU A 167 -6.96 -12.11 -9.26
N LEU A 168 -7.95 -11.25 -9.03
CA LEU A 168 -8.67 -10.56 -10.11
C LEU A 168 -7.82 -9.46 -10.81
N GLY A 169 -6.65 -9.13 -10.27
CA GLY A 169 -5.77 -8.08 -10.79
C GLY A 169 -6.39 -6.68 -10.77
N SER A 170 -7.29 -6.40 -9.84
CA SER A 170 -8.09 -5.17 -9.82
C SER A 170 -7.91 -4.33 -8.56
N ILE A 171 -6.83 -4.53 -7.80
CA ILE A 171 -6.50 -3.66 -6.66
C ILE A 171 -6.24 -2.23 -7.18
N PRO A 172 -6.97 -1.21 -6.69
CA PRO A 172 -6.76 0.18 -7.11
C PRO A 172 -5.41 0.73 -6.67
N VAL A 173 -4.85 1.65 -7.45
CA VAL A 173 -3.56 2.31 -7.19
C VAL A 173 -3.73 3.83 -7.23
N LEU A 174 -3.11 4.55 -6.28
CA LEU A 174 -3.17 6.00 -6.21
C LEU A 174 -2.10 6.61 -7.12
N VAL A 175 -2.50 7.55 -7.99
CA VAL A 175 -1.62 8.20 -8.96
C VAL A 175 -1.87 9.71 -9.03
N ASN A 176 -0.82 10.47 -9.36
CA ASN A 176 -0.89 11.91 -9.65
C ASN A 176 -0.07 12.32 -10.89
N LYS A 177 0.46 11.33 -11.62
CA LYS A 177 1.12 11.46 -12.92
C LYS A 177 0.40 10.55 -13.92
N SER A 178 -0.13 11.13 -14.99
CA SER A 178 -0.97 10.43 -15.97
C SER A 178 -0.18 9.77 -17.11
N GLY A 179 1.09 10.14 -17.29
CA GLY A 179 1.92 9.62 -18.37
C GLY A 179 1.45 10.03 -19.77
N GLN A 180 0.76 11.17 -19.91
CA GLN A 180 0.27 11.65 -21.21
C GLN A 180 1.35 12.38 -22.02
N ASP A 181 2.15 13.21 -21.35
CA ASP A 181 3.21 14.04 -21.92
C ASP A 181 4.42 14.09 -20.95
N ASP A 182 5.53 14.69 -21.38
CA ASP A 182 6.78 14.66 -20.59
C ASP A 182 6.68 15.36 -19.23
N ASN A 183 5.72 16.27 -19.04
CA ASN A 183 5.47 16.97 -17.78
C ASN A 183 4.57 16.16 -16.82
N SER A 184 3.71 15.31 -17.36
CA SER A 184 2.81 14.42 -16.62
C SER A 184 3.31 12.97 -16.52
N LYS A 185 4.47 12.64 -17.10
CA LYS A 185 5.15 11.35 -16.96
C LYS A 185 5.87 11.24 -15.62
N PHE A 186 5.66 10.11 -14.96
CA PHE A 186 6.49 9.62 -13.88
C PHE A 186 7.70 8.90 -14.46
N LYS A 187 8.90 9.33 -14.06
CA LYS A 187 10.16 8.80 -14.58
C LYS A 187 10.80 7.85 -13.58
N ALA A 188 11.70 6.99 -14.04
CA ALA A 188 12.37 6.02 -13.18
C ALA A 188 13.21 6.71 -12.08
N GLU A 189 13.83 7.85 -12.40
CA GLU A 189 14.61 8.67 -11.48
C GLU A 189 13.77 9.31 -10.36
N ASP A 190 12.46 9.43 -10.54
CA ASP A 190 11.55 9.93 -9.51
C ASP A 190 11.39 8.94 -8.34
N GLN A 191 11.77 7.67 -8.53
CA GLN A 191 11.61 6.58 -7.55
C GLN A 191 12.96 6.07 -7.04
N LYS A 192 13.07 5.88 -5.71
CA LYS A 192 14.17 5.16 -5.07
C LYS A 192 13.65 4.05 -4.17
N TRP A 193 14.47 3.01 -4.02
CA TRP A 193 14.14 1.79 -3.27
C TRP A 193 15.22 1.43 -2.24
N SER A 194 16.48 1.76 -2.56
CA SER A 194 17.64 1.44 -1.72
C SER A 194 17.51 2.10 -0.36
N TYR A 195 17.71 1.31 0.70
CA TYR A 195 17.67 1.84 2.07
C TYR A 195 18.61 3.03 2.28
N THR A 196 19.80 3.05 1.65
CA THR A 196 20.73 4.19 1.72
C THR A 196 20.10 5.50 1.23
N ASP A 197 19.38 5.47 0.10
CA ASP A 197 18.69 6.64 -0.43
C ASP A 197 17.55 7.05 0.52
N LEU A 198 16.75 6.06 0.95
CA LEU A 198 15.57 6.29 1.78
C LEU A 198 15.89 6.70 3.22
N GLN A 199 17.02 6.28 3.77
CA GLN A 199 17.49 6.71 5.08
C GLN A 199 17.86 8.20 5.08
N SER A 200 18.37 8.70 3.95
CA SER A 200 18.69 10.12 3.76
C SER A 200 17.43 10.93 3.48
N ASP A 201 16.59 10.45 2.55
CA ASP A 201 15.37 11.14 2.13
C ASP A 201 14.26 10.13 1.81
N GLN A 202 13.36 9.92 2.78
CA GLN A 202 12.21 9.03 2.63
C GLN A 202 11.16 9.54 1.62
N THR A 203 11.21 10.80 1.16
CA THR A 203 10.27 11.31 0.14
C THR A 203 10.49 10.61 -1.21
N LYS A 204 11.71 10.13 -1.48
CA LYS A 204 12.06 9.42 -2.72
C LYS A 204 11.41 8.04 -2.88
N LEU A 205 10.82 7.51 -1.81
CA LEU A 205 10.01 6.31 -1.88
C LEU A 205 8.66 6.55 -2.55
N ASN A 206 8.16 7.79 -2.55
CA ASN A 206 6.81 8.13 -3.01
C ASN A 206 5.68 7.33 -2.33
N LEU A 207 5.78 7.08 -1.02
CA LEU A 207 4.67 6.56 -0.22
C LEU A 207 3.68 7.72 0.06
N PRO A 208 2.41 7.65 -0.40
CA PRO A 208 1.45 8.73 -0.17
C PRO A 208 1.04 8.87 1.30
N ALA A 209 0.79 7.74 1.99
CA ALA A 209 0.23 7.70 3.35
C ALA A 209 -1.09 8.49 3.51
N TYR A 210 -1.80 8.74 2.40
CA TYR A 210 -3.12 9.34 2.31
C TYR A 210 -3.76 9.07 0.94
N GLY A 211 -4.96 8.49 0.94
CA GLY A 211 -5.78 8.25 -0.26
C GLY A 211 -5.58 6.89 -0.94
N GLU A 212 -4.49 6.17 -0.65
CA GLU A 212 -4.26 4.82 -1.17
C GLU A 212 -5.06 3.73 -0.44
N VAL A 213 -5.06 2.53 -1.01
CA VAL A 213 -5.65 1.34 -0.39
C VAL A 213 -4.88 0.97 0.89
N ASN A 214 -5.59 0.78 2.00
CA ASN A 214 -4.98 0.36 3.26
C ASN A 214 -4.36 -1.05 3.16
N GLY A 215 -3.28 -1.28 3.91
CA GLY A 215 -2.65 -2.59 4.10
C GLY A 215 -1.59 -2.96 3.06
N LEU A 216 -1.24 -2.06 2.15
CA LEU A 216 -0.25 -2.26 1.09
C LEU A 216 0.69 -1.05 0.92
N LEU A 217 1.77 -1.24 0.16
CA LEU A 217 2.70 -0.19 -0.24
C LEU A 217 2.39 0.30 -1.65
N ASN A 218 1.74 1.47 -1.78
CA ASN A 218 1.31 2.03 -3.07
C ASN A 218 2.43 2.11 -4.14
N PRO A 219 3.63 2.66 -3.88
CA PRO A 219 4.68 2.72 -4.90
C PRO A 219 5.10 1.33 -5.41
N ALA A 220 5.08 0.29 -4.56
CA ALA A 220 5.36 -1.08 -4.99
C ALA A 220 4.25 -1.65 -5.90
N LEU A 221 2.99 -1.27 -5.67
CA LEU A 221 1.88 -1.61 -6.57
C LEU A 221 1.97 -0.86 -7.90
N VAL A 222 2.37 0.42 -7.88
CA VAL A 222 2.71 1.22 -9.08
C VAL A 222 3.81 0.51 -9.88
N GLU A 223 4.88 0.06 -9.24
CA GLU A 223 5.96 -0.68 -9.91
C GLU A 223 5.48 -2.04 -10.44
N THR A 224 4.61 -2.73 -9.71
CA THR A 224 4.04 -4.01 -10.16
C THR A 224 3.27 -3.82 -11.47
N TYR A 225 2.36 -2.84 -11.52
CA TYR A 225 1.51 -2.59 -12.68
C TYR A 225 2.23 -1.92 -13.85
N PHE A 226 3.01 -0.86 -13.59
CA PHE A 226 3.54 0.02 -14.65
C PHE A 226 5.04 -0.16 -14.91
N GLY A 227 5.79 -0.74 -13.96
CA GLY A 227 7.19 -1.11 -14.19
C GLY A 227 8.14 0.03 -14.53
N ASN A 228 7.92 1.21 -13.96
CA ASN A 228 8.71 2.42 -14.27
C ASN A 228 10.21 2.20 -14.04
N THR A 229 10.59 1.49 -12.97
CA THR A 229 12.00 1.22 -12.64
C THR A 229 12.60 0.17 -13.57
N ARG A 230 11.87 -0.92 -13.83
CA ARG A 230 12.38 -2.02 -14.68
C ARG A 230 12.47 -1.66 -16.17
N ALA A 231 11.59 -0.80 -16.67
CA ALA A 231 11.55 -0.43 -18.09
C ALA A 231 12.73 0.45 -18.52
N SER A 232 13.27 1.29 -17.63
CA SER A 232 14.41 2.16 -17.94
C SER A 232 15.77 1.45 -17.88
N GLY A 233 15.83 0.24 -17.33
CA GLY A 233 17.06 -0.55 -17.17
C GLY A 233 17.50 -1.35 -18.40
N SER A 234 16.71 -1.33 -19.49
CA SER A 234 16.99 -2.07 -20.72
C SER A 234 17.20 -1.11 -21.89
N GLY A 235 18.44 -0.98 -22.37
CA GLY A 235 18.79 -0.15 -23.54
C GLY A 235 18.15 -0.61 -24.87
N SER A 236 17.43 -1.74 -24.87
CA SER A 236 16.71 -2.28 -26.03
C SER A 236 15.32 -1.67 -26.23
N ASN A 237 14.70 -1.09 -25.20
CA ASN A 237 13.37 -0.49 -25.28
C ASN A 237 13.45 0.93 -24.67
N THR A 238 13.63 1.95 -25.51
CA THR A 238 13.56 3.36 -25.11
C THR A 238 12.17 3.66 -24.50
N THR A 239 12.06 3.62 -23.17
CA THR A 239 10.88 3.94 -22.34
C THR A 239 9.55 3.32 -22.82
N SER A 240 9.40 2.01 -22.61
CA SER A 240 8.13 1.27 -22.83
C SER A 240 7.13 1.36 -21.67
N SER A 241 7.48 2.03 -20.57
CA SER A 241 6.51 2.27 -19.48
C SER A 241 5.47 3.31 -19.90
N PRO A 242 4.19 3.16 -19.49
CA PRO A 242 3.17 4.19 -19.71
C PRO A 242 3.45 5.49 -18.93
N GLY A 243 4.43 5.52 -18.01
CA GLY A 243 4.80 6.71 -17.24
C GLY A 243 3.74 7.16 -16.25
N ILE A 244 2.85 6.24 -15.84
CA ILE A 244 1.84 6.48 -14.80
C ILE A 244 2.48 6.24 -13.43
N GLY A 245 2.19 7.10 -12.45
CA GLY A 245 2.69 6.92 -11.10
C GLY A 245 2.22 7.96 -10.10
N PHE A 246 2.79 7.89 -8.90
CA PHE A 246 2.60 8.88 -7.85
C PHE A 246 3.97 9.45 -7.47
N LYS A 247 4.08 10.78 -7.46
CA LYS A 247 5.26 11.50 -7.00
C LYS A 247 4.89 12.43 -5.86
N ILE A 248 5.65 12.42 -4.76
CA ILE A 248 5.46 13.38 -3.67
C ILE A 248 5.60 14.82 -4.23
N PRO A 249 4.70 15.76 -3.87
CA PRO A 249 4.78 17.14 -4.36
C PRO A 249 6.10 17.79 -3.96
N GLU A 250 6.62 18.65 -4.83
CA GLU A 250 7.93 19.26 -4.67
C GLU A 250 7.90 20.33 -3.57
N GLN A 251 8.99 20.43 -2.81
CA GLN A 251 9.09 21.36 -1.67
C GLN A 251 9.23 22.83 -2.10
N SER A 252 9.68 23.06 -3.34
CA SER A 252 9.83 24.37 -3.99
C SER A 252 9.45 24.25 -5.46
N GLY A 253 9.17 25.38 -6.12
CA GLY A 253 8.79 25.42 -7.54
C GLY A 253 7.28 25.50 -7.76
N THR A 254 6.81 25.01 -8.91
CA THR A 254 5.41 25.12 -9.36
C THR A 254 4.54 23.93 -8.99
N ASN A 255 5.12 22.79 -8.60
CA ASN A 255 4.43 21.53 -8.29
C ASN A 255 4.30 21.28 -6.78
N THR A 256 3.76 22.25 -6.05
CA THR A 256 3.72 22.25 -4.58
C THR A 256 2.50 21.57 -3.97
N THR A 257 1.57 21.08 -4.80
CA THR A 257 0.39 20.36 -4.31
C THR A 257 0.20 19.09 -5.13
N SER A 258 -0.40 18.06 -4.52
CA SER A 258 -0.71 16.79 -5.18
C SER A 258 -2.21 16.61 -5.23
N LYS A 259 -2.75 16.53 -6.45
CA LYS A 259 -4.13 16.11 -6.74
C LYS A 259 -4.07 14.69 -7.28
N ALA A 260 -4.27 13.73 -6.40
CA ALA A 260 -4.19 12.31 -6.74
C ALA A 260 -5.58 11.69 -6.86
N VAL A 261 -5.66 10.58 -7.57
CA VAL A 261 -6.89 9.79 -7.71
C VAL A 261 -6.54 8.30 -7.77
N LEU A 262 -7.43 7.46 -7.23
CA LEU A 262 -7.34 6.02 -7.39
C LEU A 262 -7.75 5.63 -8.81
N ILE A 263 -7.02 4.70 -9.43
CA ILE A 263 -7.36 4.09 -10.72
C ILE A 263 -7.23 2.58 -10.64
N THR A 264 -7.89 1.85 -11.55
CA THR A 264 -7.69 0.41 -11.74
C THR A 264 -6.83 0.16 -12.99
N PRO A 265 -6.07 -0.95 -13.07
CA PRO A 265 -5.15 -1.19 -14.19
C PRO A 265 -5.84 -1.53 -15.52
N GLY A 266 -7.18 -1.58 -15.58
CA GLY A 266 -7.93 -1.85 -16.81
C GLY A 266 -8.30 -3.30 -17.09
N LEU A 267 -8.04 -4.22 -16.14
CA LEU A 267 -8.58 -5.59 -16.22
C LEU A 267 -10.08 -5.60 -15.90
N ALA A 268 -10.83 -6.46 -16.58
CA ALA A 268 -12.29 -6.54 -16.52
C ALA A 268 -12.84 -7.74 -15.73
N TRP A 269 -11.98 -8.48 -15.02
CA TRP A 269 -12.41 -9.56 -14.14
C TRP A 269 -13.18 -9.03 -12.93
N THR A 270 -14.26 -9.72 -12.57
CA THR A 270 -15.16 -9.34 -11.47
C THR A 270 -15.19 -10.41 -10.38
N PRO A 271 -15.56 -10.08 -9.13
CA PRO A 271 -15.73 -11.10 -8.09
C PRO A 271 -16.94 -12.03 -8.32
N GLN A 272 -17.74 -11.79 -9.36
CA GLN A 272 -18.84 -12.68 -9.79
C GLN A 272 -18.39 -13.69 -10.85
N ASP A 273 -17.15 -13.60 -11.34
CA ASP A 273 -16.57 -14.49 -12.33
C ASP A 273 -16.18 -15.82 -11.68
N VAL A 274 -17.18 -16.59 -11.25
CA VAL A 274 -17.05 -17.84 -10.50
C VAL A 274 -17.58 -18.99 -11.34
N GLY A 275 -16.69 -19.94 -11.65
CA GLY A 275 -17.00 -21.14 -12.43
C GLY A 275 -17.73 -22.20 -11.63
N ASN A 276 -18.10 -23.30 -12.30
CA ASN A 276 -18.73 -24.43 -11.63
C ASN A 276 -17.75 -25.11 -10.66
N LEU A 277 -18.29 -25.62 -9.55
CA LEU A 277 -17.54 -26.41 -8.58
C LEU A 277 -17.23 -27.80 -9.15
N VAL A 278 -15.98 -28.24 -9.00
CA VAL A 278 -15.55 -29.60 -9.34
C VAL A 278 -14.82 -30.25 -8.16
N VAL A 279 -14.85 -31.58 -8.11
CA VAL A 279 -14.31 -32.37 -6.99
C VAL A 279 -13.30 -33.37 -7.52
N SER A 280 -12.12 -33.44 -6.91
CA SER A 280 -11.09 -34.44 -7.21
C SER A 280 -10.51 -35.01 -5.91
N GLY A 281 -10.86 -36.25 -5.58
CA GLY A 281 -10.49 -36.84 -4.29
C GLY A 281 -11.08 -36.06 -3.11
N THR A 282 -10.21 -35.51 -2.24
CA THR A 282 -10.60 -34.69 -1.07
C THR A 282 -10.46 -33.19 -1.30
N THR A 283 -10.27 -32.75 -2.55
CA THR A 283 -10.15 -31.33 -2.90
C THR A 283 -11.38 -30.85 -3.65
N VAL A 284 -11.68 -29.56 -3.51
CA VAL A 284 -12.70 -28.87 -4.30
C VAL A 284 -12.06 -27.71 -5.04
N SER A 285 -12.44 -27.53 -6.30
CA SER A 285 -11.87 -26.50 -7.17
C SER A 285 -12.95 -25.75 -7.93
N PHE A 286 -12.68 -24.49 -8.25
CA PHE A 286 -13.48 -23.71 -9.18
C PHE A 286 -12.61 -22.65 -9.85
N GLN A 287 -13.03 -22.20 -11.04
CA GLN A 287 -12.42 -21.08 -11.72
C GLN A 287 -12.87 -19.76 -11.07
N LEU A 288 -11.95 -18.87 -10.74
CA LEU A 288 -12.19 -17.53 -10.20
C LEU A 288 -11.46 -16.51 -11.08
N GLY A 289 -12.20 -15.84 -11.96
CA GLY A 289 -11.63 -15.05 -13.04
C GLY A 289 -10.57 -15.85 -13.82
N GLY A 290 -9.36 -15.30 -13.95
CA GLY A 290 -8.23 -15.95 -14.62
C GLY A 290 -7.50 -17.04 -13.81
N TRP A 291 -7.98 -17.43 -12.62
CA TRP A 291 -7.30 -18.39 -11.74
C TRP A 291 -8.15 -19.62 -11.45
N LEU A 292 -7.60 -20.81 -11.64
CA LEU A 292 -8.17 -22.04 -11.07
C LEU A 292 -7.74 -22.12 -9.60
N VAL A 293 -8.69 -22.02 -8.69
CA VAL A 293 -8.47 -22.11 -7.23
C VAL A 293 -8.85 -23.51 -6.77
N THR A 294 -7.94 -24.18 -6.06
CA THR A 294 -8.18 -25.51 -5.48
C THR A 294 -7.96 -25.48 -3.96
N PHE A 295 -8.98 -25.86 -3.20
CA PHE A 295 -8.92 -26.01 -1.75
C PHE A 295 -8.41 -27.40 -1.40
N THR A 296 -7.13 -27.48 -1.04
CA THR A 296 -6.46 -28.76 -0.78
C THR A 296 -6.61 -29.25 0.65
N ASP A 297 -6.85 -28.35 1.60
CA ASP A 297 -6.83 -28.64 3.04
C ASP A 297 -8.09 -28.15 3.75
N PHE A 298 -9.25 -28.29 3.09
CA PHE A 298 -10.55 -27.93 3.66
C PHE A 298 -11.35 -29.15 4.13
N VAL A 299 -11.55 -30.13 3.25
CA VAL A 299 -12.32 -31.36 3.58
C VAL A 299 -11.55 -32.25 4.55
N LYS A 300 -10.24 -32.43 4.32
CA LYS A 300 -9.31 -33.18 5.18
C LYS A 300 -8.05 -32.33 5.42
N PRO A 301 -8.07 -31.42 6.42
CA PRO A 301 -6.97 -30.48 6.65
C PRO A 301 -5.68 -31.18 7.08
N ARG A 302 -4.54 -30.85 6.45
CA ARG A 302 -3.20 -31.31 6.87
C ARG A 302 -2.45 -30.16 7.53
N ALA A 303 -1.97 -30.36 8.76
CA ALA A 303 -1.22 -29.34 9.49
C ALA A 303 0.09 -28.98 8.76
N GLY A 304 0.42 -27.69 8.71
CA GLY A 304 1.63 -27.17 8.05
C GLY A 304 1.50 -26.92 6.55
N TYR A 305 0.35 -27.20 5.93
CA TYR A 305 0.06 -26.85 4.53
C TYR A 305 -0.65 -25.49 4.42
N LEU A 306 -0.40 -24.76 3.33
CA LEU A 306 -1.06 -23.48 3.05
C LEU A 306 -2.58 -23.63 2.84
N GLY A 307 -3.01 -24.76 2.25
CA GLY A 307 -4.41 -25.11 2.02
C GLY A 307 -5.03 -24.66 0.70
N LEU A 308 -4.28 -23.97 -0.15
CA LEU A 308 -4.70 -23.56 -1.49
C LEU A 308 -3.64 -23.91 -2.54
N GLN A 309 -4.11 -24.27 -3.73
CA GLN A 309 -3.33 -24.25 -4.97
C GLN A 309 -3.99 -23.28 -5.96
N LEU A 310 -3.15 -22.55 -6.70
CA LEU A 310 -3.57 -21.52 -7.65
C LEU A 310 -2.90 -21.78 -9.00
N SER A 311 -3.67 -21.87 -10.07
CA SER A 311 -3.16 -21.97 -11.44
C SER A 311 -3.76 -20.85 -12.29
N GLY A 312 -2.94 -19.86 -12.63
CA GLY A 312 -3.36 -18.67 -13.37
C GLY A 312 -3.10 -18.79 -14.87
N LEU A 313 -3.88 -18.07 -15.66
CA LEU A 313 -3.57 -17.80 -17.07
C LEU A 313 -2.20 -17.09 -17.18
N ASP A 314 -1.43 -17.44 -18.21
CA ASP A 314 -0.09 -16.91 -18.45
C ASP A 314 -0.14 -15.70 -19.40
N ALA A 315 0.20 -14.51 -18.90
CA ALA A 315 0.22 -13.29 -19.70
C ALA A 315 1.39 -13.22 -20.70
N SER A 316 2.38 -14.11 -20.61
CA SER A 316 3.47 -14.18 -21.59
C SER A 316 3.03 -14.85 -22.90
N ASP A 317 2.10 -15.79 -22.82
CA ASP A 317 1.42 -16.40 -23.97
C ASP A 317 0.44 -15.42 -24.64
N SER A 318 0.42 -15.36 -25.97
CA SER A 318 -0.38 -14.36 -26.69
C SER A 318 -1.88 -14.55 -26.52
N ASP A 319 -2.36 -15.79 -26.63
CA ASP A 319 -3.78 -16.08 -26.63
C ASP A 319 -4.35 -15.91 -25.22
N GLN A 320 -3.62 -16.40 -24.21
CA GLN A 320 -3.99 -16.18 -22.81
C GLN A 320 -3.91 -14.71 -22.41
N ARG A 321 -2.92 -13.94 -22.90
CA ARG A 321 -2.86 -12.50 -22.66
C ARG A 321 -4.08 -11.78 -23.24
N GLU A 322 -4.51 -12.13 -24.45
CA GLU A 322 -5.69 -11.52 -25.07
C GLU A 322 -6.97 -11.85 -24.29
N LEU A 323 -7.09 -13.07 -23.76
CA LEU A 323 -8.16 -13.41 -22.83
C LEU A 323 -8.08 -12.61 -21.51
N ILE A 324 -6.90 -12.52 -20.88
CA ILE A 324 -6.68 -11.77 -19.63
C ILE A 324 -7.13 -10.31 -19.77
N TRP A 325 -6.78 -9.70 -20.90
CA TRP A 325 -7.09 -8.30 -21.20
C TRP A 325 -8.38 -8.11 -21.98
N ALA A 326 -9.22 -9.13 -22.18
CA ALA A 326 -10.48 -8.97 -22.89
C ALA A 326 -11.41 -8.00 -22.14
N PRO A 327 -12.25 -7.20 -22.84
CA PRO A 327 -13.22 -6.33 -22.19
C PRO A 327 -14.36 -7.12 -21.51
N ARG A 328 -14.60 -8.36 -21.94
CA ARG A 328 -15.61 -9.28 -21.37
C ARG A 328 -15.02 -10.68 -21.17
N PRO A 329 -14.02 -10.85 -20.28
CA PRO A 329 -13.20 -12.05 -20.22
C PRO A 329 -14.01 -13.28 -19.77
N TRP A 330 -14.96 -13.10 -18.85
CA TRP A 330 -15.79 -14.21 -18.36
C TRP A 330 -16.78 -14.75 -19.39
N ALA A 331 -17.16 -13.94 -20.40
CA ALA A 331 -18.01 -14.41 -21.50
C ALA A 331 -17.33 -15.51 -22.35
N ALA A 332 -16.02 -15.71 -22.22
CA ALA A 332 -15.28 -16.78 -22.87
C ALA A 332 -15.30 -18.10 -22.09
N PHE A 333 -15.63 -18.11 -20.79
CA PHE A 333 -15.56 -19.33 -19.96
C PHE A 333 -16.64 -20.37 -20.37
N ARG A 334 -16.27 -21.64 -20.47
CA ARG A 334 -17.16 -22.75 -20.90
C ARG A 334 -17.22 -23.92 -19.91
N GLY A 335 -16.84 -23.67 -18.66
CA GLY A 335 -16.88 -24.67 -17.60
C GLY A 335 -15.56 -25.38 -17.37
N SER A 336 -15.50 -26.04 -16.21
CA SER A 336 -14.38 -26.86 -15.78
C SER A 336 -14.83 -28.30 -15.50
N TRP A 337 -13.96 -29.28 -15.72
CA TRP A 337 -14.18 -30.68 -15.35
C TRP A 337 -12.89 -31.33 -14.84
N VAL A 338 -13.03 -32.51 -14.22
CA VAL A 338 -11.89 -33.32 -13.79
C VAL A 338 -11.63 -34.41 -14.82
N ASN A 339 -10.40 -34.50 -15.32
CA ASN A 339 -10.02 -35.53 -16.28
C ASN A 339 -9.74 -36.88 -15.61
N ARG A 340 -9.47 -37.92 -16.40
CA ARG A 340 -9.23 -39.29 -15.90
C ARG A 340 -8.02 -39.42 -14.96
N LEU A 341 -7.10 -38.46 -14.99
CA LEU A 341 -5.91 -38.42 -14.14
C LEU A 341 -6.13 -37.59 -12.86
N GLY A 342 -7.35 -37.10 -12.63
CA GLY A 342 -7.68 -36.28 -11.46
C GLY A 342 -7.25 -34.82 -11.56
N ARG A 343 -6.79 -34.35 -12.73
CA ARG A 343 -6.46 -32.94 -12.98
C ARG A 343 -7.70 -32.17 -13.41
N VAL A 344 -7.80 -30.92 -12.98
CA VAL A 344 -8.88 -30.01 -13.40
C VAL A 344 -8.51 -29.33 -14.71
N GLU A 345 -9.42 -29.33 -15.66
CA GLU A 345 -9.32 -28.67 -16.97
C GLU A 345 -10.45 -27.63 -17.08
N SER A 346 -10.15 -26.47 -17.70
CA SER A 346 -11.11 -25.39 -17.97
C SER A 346 -11.08 -25.05 -19.47
N VAL A 347 -12.24 -24.75 -20.07
CA VAL A 347 -12.33 -24.37 -21.50
C VAL A 347 -12.70 -22.91 -21.67
N TRP A 348 -12.09 -22.31 -22.69
CA TRP A 348 -12.30 -20.92 -23.09
C TRP A 348 -12.61 -20.85 -24.59
N ASP A 349 -13.70 -20.16 -24.95
CA ASP A 349 -14.08 -19.85 -26.33
C ASP A 349 -13.70 -18.41 -26.65
N LEU A 350 -12.62 -18.25 -27.42
CA LEU A 350 -11.99 -16.96 -27.66
C LEU A 350 -12.61 -16.16 -28.81
N LYS A 351 -13.62 -16.69 -29.52
CA LYS A 351 -14.21 -15.99 -30.68
C LYS A 351 -14.72 -14.58 -30.35
N GLY A 352 -15.30 -14.42 -29.16
CA GLY A 352 -15.79 -13.12 -28.68
C GLY A 352 -14.67 -12.16 -28.30
N VAL A 353 -13.54 -12.69 -27.79
CA VAL A 353 -12.34 -11.90 -27.49
C VAL A 353 -11.78 -11.27 -28.77
N TRP A 354 -11.67 -12.07 -29.84
CA TRP A 354 -11.19 -11.60 -31.14
C TRP A 354 -12.14 -10.61 -31.81
N ALA A 355 -13.46 -10.83 -31.71
CA ALA A 355 -14.46 -9.91 -32.23
C ALA A 355 -14.40 -8.54 -31.52
N ASP A 356 -14.32 -8.53 -30.19
CA ASP A 356 -14.22 -7.30 -29.39
C ASP A 356 -12.90 -6.56 -29.68
N GLN A 357 -11.78 -7.29 -29.86
CA GLN A 357 -10.49 -6.70 -30.24
C GLN A 357 -10.56 -6.01 -31.62
N ALA A 358 -11.17 -6.64 -32.61
CA ALA A 358 -11.33 -6.07 -33.94
C ALA A 358 -12.18 -4.79 -33.93
N GLN A 359 -13.27 -4.77 -33.14
CA GLN A 359 -14.12 -3.59 -33.00
C GLN A 359 -13.38 -2.43 -32.31
N LEU A 360 -12.62 -2.71 -31.25
CA LEU A 360 -11.80 -1.69 -30.57
C LEU A 360 -10.72 -1.11 -31.47
N ALA A 361 -10.09 -1.95 -32.31
CA ALA A 361 -9.11 -1.47 -33.31
C ALA A 361 -9.77 -0.55 -34.36
N ALA A 362 -10.98 -0.88 -34.81
CA ALA A 362 -11.75 -0.04 -35.74
C ALA A 362 -12.21 1.29 -35.13
N GLN A 363 -12.58 1.29 -33.83
CA GLN A 363 -12.92 2.51 -33.10
C GLN A 363 -11.69 3.41 -32.89
N ALA A 364 -10.54 2.84 -32.49
CA ALA A 364 -9.31 3.59 -32.34
C ALA A 364 -8.84 4.26 -33.66
N ALA A 365 -9.16 3.67 -34.81
CA ALA A 365 -8.88 4.25 -36.13
C ALA A 365 -9.81 5.42 -36.51
N THR A 366 -10.93 5.64 -35.79
CA THR A 366 -11.99 6.58 -36.19
C THR A 366 -12.35 7.64 -35.14
N SER A 367 -11.98 7.46 -33.86
CA SER A 367 -12.40 8.37 -32.77
C SER A 367 -11.26 9.14 -32.09
N SER A 368 -11.39 10.47 -32.04
CA SER A 368 -10.75 11.35 -31.06
C SER A 368 -11.54 11.32 -29.74
N ALA A 369 -10.80 11.19 -28.62
CA ALA A 369 -11.23 10.96 -27.24
C ALA A 369 -12.59 11.56 -26.80
N THR A 370 -13.53 10.71 -26.36
CA THR A 370 -14.88 11.11 -25.90
C THR A 370 -15.08 11.07 -24.38
N THR A 371 -14.07 10.71 -23.58
CA THR A 371 -14.25 10.58 -22.11
C THR A 371 -14.07 11.90 -21.35
N ALA A 372 -13.61 12.97 -22.01
CA ALA A 372 -13.23 14.21 -21.31
C ALA A 372 -14.42 15.10 -20.89
N THR A 373 -15.54 15.00 -21.59
CA THR A 373 -16.65 15.98 -21.50
C THR A 373 -17.84 15.51 -20.68
N GLY A 374 -17.95 14.21 -20.35
CA GLY A 374 -19.04 13.64 -19.56
C GLY A 374 -18.65 13.37 -18.10
N ALA A 375 -19.54 13.67 -17.15
CA ALA A 375 -19.41 13.26 -15.74
C ALA A 375 -19.92 11.83 -15.46
N THR A 376 -20.11 11.03 -16.51
CA THR A 376 -20.69 9.68 -16.45
C THR A 376 -19.59 8.63 -16.34
N LEU A 377 -19.81 7.61 -15.52
CA LEU A 377 -18.95 6.43 -15.49
C LEU A 377 -19.06 5.69 -16.84
N PRO A 378 -17.94 5.23 -17.43
CA PRO A 378 -18.00 4.38 -18.61
C PRO A 378 -18.57 3.00 -18.26
N GLU A 379 -19.13 2.33 -19.26
CA GLU A 379 -19.62 0.95 -19.17
C GLU A 379 -18.45 -0.04 -19.12
N HIS A 380 -17.72 -0.04 -18.00
CA HIS A 380 -16.66 -0.99 -17.67
C HIS A 380 -16.93 -1.58 -16.28
N PRO A 381 -16.84 -2.90 -16.06
CA PRO A 381 -17.27 -3.53 -14.81
C PRO A 381 -16.47 -3.06 -13.58
N ASN A 382 -15.24 -2.57 -13.80
CA ASN A 382 -14.37 -2.01 -12.76
C ASN A 382 -14.24 -0.46 -12.83
N ALA A 383 -15.14 0.24 -13.52
CA ALA A 383 -15.24 1.70 -13.43
C ALA A 383 -15.87 2.10 -12.09
N LEU A 384 -15.16 2.94 -11.34
CA LEU A 384 -15.55 3.34 -9.99
C LEU A 384 -15.43 4.86 -9.87
N ALA A 385 -16.39 5.49 -9.19
CA ALA A 385 -16.45 6.93 -8.99
C ALA A 385 -15.46 7.43 -7.93
N TYR A 386 -14.16 7.17 -8.14
CA TYR A 386 -13.11 7.66 -7.26
C TYR A 386 -13.06 9.19 -7.25
N GLN A 387 -12.73 9.73 -6.07
CA GLN A 387 -12.68 11.17 -5.81
C GLN A 387 -11.23 11.63 -5.64
N ILE A 388 -11.04 12.95 -5.70
CA ILE A 388 -9.73 13.59 -5.58
C ILE A 388 -9.22 13.47 -4.14
N SER A 389 -7.99 12.99 -3.98
CA SER A 389 -7.20 13.13 -2.76
C SER A 389 -6.23 14.28 -2.93
N TYR A 390 -6.42 15.33 -2.12
CA TYR A 390 -5.69 16.59 -2.26
C TYR A 390 -4.79 16.84 -1.06
N THR A 391 -3.49 16.98 -1.29
CA THR A 391 -2.48 17.24 -0.25
C THR A 391 -1.54 18.36 -0.66
N ASP A 392 -0.99 19.07 0.32
CA ASP A 392 0.02 20.10 0.13
C ASP A 392 1.44 19.52 0.35
N LYS A 393 2.47 20.15 -0.22
CA LYS A 393 3.88 19.80 0.05
C LYS A 393 4.23 19.86 1.53
N ASP A 394 3.61 20.76 2.28
CA ASP A 394 3.91 20.98 3.69
C ASP A 394 3.43 19.80 4.55
N SER A 395 2.45 19.02 4.06
CA SER A 395 2.03 17.76 4.68
C SER A 395 3.12 16.68 4.64
N TYR A 396 4.13 16.83 3.77
CA TYR A 396 5.28 15.92 3.62
C TYR A 396 6.60 16.54 4.10
N LYS A 397 6.52 17.61 4.90
CA LYS A 397 7.70 18.17 5.57
C LYS A 397 7.91 17.49 6.92
N ALA A 398 9.17 17.16 7.21
CA ALA A 398 9.58 16.77 8.54
C ALA A 398 9.38 17.93 9.54
N SER A 399 9.07 17.60 10.79
CA SER A 399 9.00 18.61 11.85
C SER A 399 10.39 19.19 12.12
N THR A 400 10.53 20.51 12.07
CA THR A 400 11.77 21.23 12.38
C THR A 400 11.78 21.78 13.81
N GLN A 401 10.69 21.61 14.57
CA GLN A 401 10.52 22.19 15.91
C GLN A 401 9.92 21.19 16.91
N GLY A 402 10.76 20.80 17.87
CA GLY A 402 10.44 19.95 19.01
C GLY A 402 11.73 19.46 19.66
N SER A 403 11.74 19.16 20.95
CA SER A 403 12.93 18.67 21.68
C SER A 403 13.37 17.25 21.29
N GLY A 404 12.87 16.71 20.17
CA GLY A 404 13.14 15.37 19.64
C GLY A 404 13.71 15.44 18.23
N GLN A 405 14.84 14.75 18.00
CA GLN A 405 15.49 14.66 16.69
C GLN A 405 14.76 13.64 15.80
N ASN A 406 13.64 14.03 15.18
CA ASN A 406 12.91 13.19 14.24
C ASN A 406 12.66 13.89 12.90
N ASN A 407 13.39 13.46 11.87
CA ASN A 407 13.29 14.04 10.54
C ASN A 407 12.40 13.20 9.60
N SER A 408 11.56 12.32 10.14
CA SER A 408 10.63 11.54 9.30
C SER A 408 9.46 12.41 8.84
N LEU A 409 9.16 12.37 7.54
CA LEU A 409 7.95 12.99 7.00
C LEU A 409 6.65 12.26 7.39
N TYR A 410 6.76 11.02 7.87
CA TYR A 410 5.61 10.22 8.33
C TYR A 410 5.47 10.23 9.86
N LEU A 411 6.06 11.22 10.52
CA LEU A 411 5.97 11.40 11.97
C LEU A 411 4.51 11.57 12.42
N HIS A 412 3.78 12.41 11.69
CA HIS A 412 2.36 12.71 11.90
C HIS A 412 1.50 12.07 10.80
N LEU A 413 0.19 12.03 11.03
CA LEU A 413 -0.76 11.71 9.96
C LEU A 413 -0.70 12.78 8.86
N ILE A 414 -0.79 12.36 7.61
CA ILE A 414 -0.78 13.27 6.46
C ILE A 414 -2.07 14.10 6.48
N LYS A 415 -1.92 15.41 6.71
CA LYS A 415 -3.04 16.36 6.70
C LYS A 415 -3.48 16.64 5.26
N PRO A 416 -4.73 16.32 4.87
CA PRO A 416 -5.22 16.69 3.55
C PRO A 416 -5.60 18.16 3.49
N LYS A 417 -5.71 18.67 2.26
CA LYS A 417 -6.26 19.99 1.97
C LYS A 417 -7.72 19.85 1.56
N LYS A 418 -8.54 20.82 1.96
CA LYS A 418 -9.95 20.89 1.58
C LYS A 418 -10.08 20.94 0.06
N VAL A 419 -10.97 20.12 -0.50
CA VAL A 419 -11.35 20.16 -1.91
C VAL A 419 -12.38 21.27 -2.09
N GLU A 420 -12.08 22.22 -2.96
CA GLU A 420 -12.97 23.35 -3.31
C GLU A 420 -13.52 23.17 -4.73
N SER A 421 -14.49 24.00 -5.13
CA SER A 421 -15.09 23.94 -6.49
C SER A 421 -14.06 24.14 -7.63
N THR A 422 -12.95 24.82 -7.32
CA THR A 422 -11.81 25.04 -8.22
C THR A 422 -10.79 23.89 -8.20
N THR A 423 -10.92 22.96 -7.25
CA THR A 423 -10.01 21.80 -7.14
C THR A 423 -10.44 20.72 -8.11
N GLN A 424 -9.78 20.69 -9.27
CA GLN A 424 -10.06 19.72 -10.33
C GLN A 424 -8.80 18.92 -10.68
N LEU A 425 -9.00 17.65 -11.06
CA LEU A 425 -7.97 16.83 -11.67
C LEU A 425 -7.59 17.40 -13.04
N ASP A 426 -6.31 17.27 -13.39
CA ASP A 426 -5.88 17.51 -14.75
C ASP A 426 -6.57 16.52 -15.70
N GLN A 427 -6.84 16.96 -16.93
CA GLN A 427 -7.63 16.17 -17.89
C GLN A 427 -7.04 14.78 -18.12
N GLY A 428 -5.71 14.67 -18.17
CA GLY A 428 -5.02 13.39 -18.31
C GLY A 428 -5.29 12.42 -17.17
N LEU A 429 -5.34 12.88 -15.92
CA LEU A 429 -5.68 12.05 -14.76
C LEU A 429 -7.17 11.69 -14.73
N LYS A 430 -8.04 12.65 -15.05
CA LYS A 430 -9.48 12.43 -15.15
C LYS A 430 -9.82 11.34 -16.18
N ASN A 431 -9.12 11.31 -17.32
CA ASN A 431 -9.30 10.29 -18.34
C ASN A 431 -8.96 8.87 -17.84
N LEU A 432 -8.02 8.72 -16.89
CA LEU A 432 -7.66 7.40 -16.34
C LEU A 432 -8.72 6.82 -15.38
N LEU A 433 -9.76 7.58 -15.03
CA LEU A 433 -10.93 7.04 -14.33
C LEU A 433 -11.75 6.09 -15.22
N ASP A 434 -11.58 6.18 -16.55
CA ASP A 434 -12.01 5.14 -17.48
C ASP A 434 -10.92 4.06 -17.59
N PRO A 435 -11.16 2.85 -17.05
CA PRO A 435 -10.15 1.80 -17.04
C PRO A 435 -9.71 1.37 -18.44
N ASN A 436 -10.49 1.64 -19.49
CA ASN A 436 -10.09 1.36 -20.88
C ASN A 436 -8.93 2.26 -21.33
N GLN A 437 -8.81 3.48 -20.80
CA GLN A 437 -7.68 4.36 -21.09
C GLN A 437 -6.39 3.81 -20.49
N VAL A 438 -6.47 3.30 -19.26
CA VAL A 438 -5.33 2.64 -18.59
C VAL A 438 -4.95 1.35 -19.33
N ARG A 439 -5.94 0.51 -19.68
CA ARG A 439 -5.75 -0.69 -20.50
C ARG A 439 -5.05 -0.38 -21.81
N THR A 440 -5.46 0.68 -22.49
CA THR A 440 -4.87 1.10 -23.77
C THR A 440 -3.40 1.46 -23.59
N LYS A 441 -3.07 2.25 -22.56
CA LYS A 441 -1.68 2.62 -22.25
C LYS A 441 -0.79 1.44 -21.85
N LEU A 442 -1.34 0.39 -21.22
CA LEU A 442 -0.58 -0.79 -20.80
C LEU A 442 -0.39 -1.83 -21.91
N ARG A 443 -1.24 -1.84 -22.93
CA ARG A 443 -1.16 -2.76 -24.08
C ARG A 443 -0.36 -2.19 -25.26
N GLN A 444 -0.19 -0.87 -25.32
CA GLN A 444 0.76 -0.19 -26.19
C GLN A 444 2.18 -0.42 -25.68
#